data_AF-A0A2D6R127-F1
#
_entry.id   AF-A0A2D6R127-F1
#
_cell.length_a   1.000
_cell.length_b   1.000
_cell.length_c   1.000
_cell.angle_alpha   90.00
_cell.angle_beta   90.00
_cell.angle_gamma   90.00
#
_symmetry.space_group_name_H-M   'P 1'
#
loop_
_entity.id
_entity.type
_entity.pdbx_description
1 polymer ?
#
loop_
_entity_poly.entity_id
_entity_poly.type
_entity_poly.pdbx_seq_one_letter_code
_entity_poly.pdbx_strand_id
1 'polypeptide(L)'
;MPLTDPILVWDVDDVLNDLTIEWLRAERPGDSGLYESLRDPRLHLGLGIDEQDYLASLDNFRLNGGFEAMEPRPDVLSWFREHGDRARHVALTSTPLRTAPVSATWVMRHFGRWIRTFHVVPSTRPDDDAPALDPDKEHALRFLALGSVMIDDRPENLDGARRAGLEAIRFPRPWNGGGNPRTALAQLTDMICGASTTYTPEKDPA
;
A
#
# COMPACT_ATOMS: atom_id res chain seq x y z
N MET A 1 -10.82 -17.91 20.56
CA MET A 1 -11.53 -16.62 20.56
C MET A 1 -11.40 -16.03 19.18
N PRO A 2 -12.48 -15.60 18.50
CA PRO A 2 -12.31 -14.81 17.28
C PRO A 2 -11.54 -13.53 17.64
N LEU A 3 -10.57 -13.17 16.80
CA LEU A 3 -9.90 -11.87 16.89
C LEU A 3 -10.97 -10.81 16.63
N THR A 4 -11.27 -9.99 17.63
CA THR A 4 -12.28 -8.93 17.54
C THR A 4 -11.73 -7.65 16.90
N ASP A 5 -10.41 -7.52 16.85
CA ASP A 5 -9.77 -6.31 16.36
C ASP A 5 -9.62 -6.37 14.84
N PRO A 6 -9.96 -5.29 14.11
CA PRO A 6 -9.78 -5.25 12.66
C PRO A 6 -8.32 -5.47 12.29
N ILE A 7 -8.10 -6.19 11.19
CA ILE A 7 -6.76 -6.36 10.61
C ILE A 7 -6.66 -5.46 9.38
N LEU A 8 -5.77 -4.48 9.42
CA LEU A 8 -5.55 -3.54 8.34
C LEU A 8 -4.36 -4.00 7.50
N VAL A 9 -4.60 -4.21 6.21
CA VAL A 9 -3.58 -4.60 5.24
C VAL A 9 -3.18 -3.38 4.43
N TRP A 10 -1.90 -3.03 4.50
CA TRP A 10 -1.33 -1.85 3.87
C TRP A 10 -0.44 -2.27 2.72
N ASP A 11 -0.67 -1.71 1.53
CA ASP A 11 0.40 -1.64 0.56
C ASP A 11 1.54 -0.76 1.09
N VAL A 12 2.74 -0.98 0.58
CA VAL A 12 3.94 -0.27 1.05
C VAL A 12 4.24 0.91 0.15
N ASP A 13 4.45 0.62 -1.13
CA ASP A 13 4.89 1.59 -2.11
C ASP A 13 3.75 2.53 -2.44
N ASP A 14 3.99 3.84 -2.40
CA ASP A 14 2.94 4.83 -2.68
C ASP A 14 1.70 4.75 -1.75
N VAL A 15 1.84 4.10 -0.59
CA VAL A 15 0.86 4.13 0.51
C VAL A 15 1.55 4.46 1.82
N LEU A 16 2.50 3.66 2.29
CA LEU A 16 3.29 3.98 3.49
C LEU A 16 4.41 4.99 3.20
N ASN A 17 4.90 4.98 1.96
CA ASN A 17 5.95 5.87 1.46
C ASN A 17 5.50 6.64 0.21
N ASP A 18 6.42 7.41 -0.33
CA ASP A 18 6.26 8.23 -1.54
C ASP A 18 7.19 7.75 -2.68
N LEU A 19 7.28 6.42 -2.85
CA LEU A 19 8.24 5.78 -3.76
C LEU A 19 8.31 6.44 -5.13
N THR A 20 7.17 6.60 -5.82
CA THR A 20 7.19 7.07 -7.20
C THR A 20 7.75 8.49 -7.33
N ILE A 21 7.37 9.41 -6.44
CA ILE A 21 7.86 10.79 -6.52
C ILE A 21 9.33 10.90 -6.10
N GLU A 22 9.76 10.13 -5.09
CA GLU A 22 11.16 10.13 -4.67
C GLU A 22 12.08 9.51 -5.73
N TRP A 23 11.66 8.40 -6.35
CA TRP A 23 12.35 7.81 -7.50
C TRP A 23 12.42 8.80 -8.66
N LEU A 24 11.30 9.45 -9.02
CA LEU A 24 11.28 10.37 -10.14
C LEU A 24 12.19 11.58 -9.91
N ARG A 25 12.24 12.11 -8.68
CA ARG A 25 13.16 13.19 -8.32
C ARG A 25 14.63 12.80 -8.46
N ALA A 26 14.97 11.55 -8.15
CA ALA A 26 16.32 11.04 -8.30
C ALA A 26 16.69 10.83 -9.78
N GLU A 27 15.81 10.24 -10.58
CA GLU A 27 16.08 9.90 -11.98
C GLU A 27 15.94 11.09 -12.94
N ARG A 28 15.05 12.04 -12.62
CA ARG A 28 14.73 13.20 -13.46
C ARG A 28 14.73 14.50 -12.64
N PRO A 29 15.90 14.93 -12.13
CA PRO A 29 16.00 16.15 -11.37
C PRO A 29 15.58 17.35 -12.22
N GLY A 30 14.57 18.10 -11.77
CA GLY A 30 14.10 19.32 -12.41
C GLY A 30 12.74 19.22 -13.12
N ASP A 31 12.14 18.02 -13.21
CA ASP A 31 10.83 17.85 -13.86
C ASP A 31 9.68 17.94 -12.85
N SER A 32 9.47 19.14 -12.29
CA SER A 32 8.61 19.39 -11.13
C SER A 32 7.10 19.25 -11.38
N GLY A 33 6.66 18.98 -12.62
CA GLY A 33 5.26 18.73 -12.95
C GLY A 33 4.98 17.33 -13.50
N LEU A 34 6.01 16.52 -13.71
CA LEU A 34 5.86 15.21 -14.33
C LEU A 34 5.08 14.25 -13.43
N TYR A 35 5.34 14.25 -12.13
CA TYR A 35 4.62 13.41 -11.16
C TYR A 35 3.11 13.71 -11.17
N GLU A 36 2.73 14.98 -11.08
CA GLU A 36 1.34 15.45 -11.07
C GLU A 36 0.64 15.23 -12.42
N SER A 37 1.38 14.96 -13.49
CA SER A 37 0.85 14.68 -14.82
C SER A 37 0.48 13.21 -15.04
N LEU A 38 0.93 12.28 -14.17
CA LEU A 38 0.68 10.85 -14.31
C LEU A 38 -0.82 10.53 -14.17
N ARG A 39 -1.39 9.79 -15.12
CA ARG A 39 -2.84 9.45 -15.19
C ARG A 39 -3.14 7.96 -15.29
N ASP A 40 -2.12 7.11 -15.44
CA ASP A 40 -2.26 5.67 -15.61
C ASP A 40 -1.29 4.97 -14.65
N PRO A 41 -1.71 3.91 -13.92
CA PRO A 41 -0.84 3.18 -13.01
C PRO A 41 0.33 2.47 -13.70
N ARG A 42 0.29 2.30 -15.03
CA ARG A 42 1.41 1.86 -15.87
C ARG A 42 2.32 3.05 -16.14
N LEU A 43 3.03 3.49 -15.11
CA LEU A 43 3.79 4.75 -15.11
C LEU A 43 4.75 4.88 -16.30
N HIS A 44 5.39 3.78 -16.71
CA HIS A 44 6.31 3.76 -17.86
C HIS A 44 5.67 4.31 -19.15
N LEU A 45 4.37 4.04 -19.39
CA LEU A 45 3.64 4.56 -20.55
C LEU A 45 3.52 6.09 -20.50
N GLY A 46 3.20 6.64 -19.33
CA GLY A 46 3.11 8.09 -19.13
C GLY A 46 4.46 8.80 -19.19
N LEU A 47 5.54 8.08 -18.90
CA LEU A 47 6.91 8.60 -18.92
C LEU A 47 7.60 8.43 -20.29
N GLY A 48 6.99 7.66 -21.20
CA GLY A 48 7.58 7.30 -22.50
C GLY A 48 8.85 6.46 -22.37
N ILE A 49 8.92 5.60 -21.34
CA ILE A 49 10.07 4.71 -21.08
C ILE A 49 9.63 3.28 -21.35
N ASP A 50 10.55 2.44 -21.86
CA ASP A 50 10.32 1.01 -21.93
C ASP A 50 10.04 0.43 -20.53
N GLU A 51 9.16 -0.58 -20.45
CA GLU A 51 8.79 -1.18 -19.18
C GLU A 51 9.99 -1.80 -18.46
N GLN A 52 10.90 -2.47 -19.18
CA GLN A 52 12.07 -3.11 -18.59
C GLN A 52 13.05 -2.08 -18.04
N ASP A 53 13.29 -1.00 -18.79
CA ASP A 53 14.14 0.11 -18.35
C ASP A 53 13.56 0.81 -17.12
N TYR A 54 12.23 1.02 -17.10
CA TYR A 54 11.53 1.58 -15.95
C TYR A 54 11.67 0.70 -14.71
N LEU A 55 11.41 -0.61 -14.83
CA LEU A 55 11.51 -1.55 -13.72
C LEU A 55 12.96 -1.69 -13.22
N ALA A 56 13.93 -1.70 -14.13
CA ALA A 56 15.35 -1.74 -13.79
C ALA A 56 15.80 -0.48 -13.04
N SER A 57 15.40 0.71 -13.51
CA SER A 57 15.67 1.98 -12.83
C SER A 57 15.05 2.03 -11.44
N LEU A 58 13.79 1.61 -11.30
CA LEU A 58 13.10 1.59 -10.02
C LEU A 58 13.77 0.63 -9.01
N ASP A 59 14.20 -0.55 -9.47
CA ASP A 59 14.88 -1.51 -8.60
C ASP A 59 16.30 -1.06 -8.25
N ASN A 60 16.99 -0.39 -9.18
CA ASN A 60 18.27 0.25 -8.91
C ASN A 60 18.14 1.33 -7.83
N PHE A 61 17.11 2.18 -7.91
CA PHE A 61 16.81 3.16 -6.87
C PHE A 61 16.54 2.48 -5.52
N ARG A 62 15.79 1.36 -5.52
CA ARG A 62 15.52 0.62 -4.29
C ARG A 62 16.78 0.06 -3.63
N LEU A 63 17.67 -0.53 -4.42
CA LEU A 63 18.85 -1.24 -3.92
C LEU A 63 20.02 -0.31 -3.57
N ASN A 64 20.12 0.86 -4.20
CA ASN A 64 21.24 1.79 -4.00
C ASN A 64 20.94 2.89 -2.98
N GLY A 65 20.26 2.53 -1.89
CA GLY A 65 20.00 3.42 -0.76
C GLY A 65 18.85 4.42 -0.95
N GLY A 66 18.30 4.55 -2.16
CA GLY A 66 17.15 5.45 -2.42
C GLY A 66 15.95 5.08 -1.55
N PHE A 67 15.59 3.79 -1.48
CA PHE A 67 14.47 3.34 -0.64
C PHE A 67 14.77 3.45 0.85
N GLU A 68 16.00 3.14 1.26
CA GLU A 68 16.38 3.22 2.68
C GLU A 68 16.32 4.66 3.21
N ALA A 69 16.65 5.64 2.38
CA ALA A 69 16.65 7.05 2.74
C ALA A 69 15.26 7.70 2.72
N MET A 70 14.24 7.03 2.18
CA MET A 70 12.89 7.59 2.15
C MET A 70 12.33 7.71 3.56
N GLU A 71 11.66 8.83 3.83
CA GLU A 71 10.86 8.97 5.03
C GLU A 71 9.44 8.41 4.80
N PRO A 72 8.78 7.93 5.86
CA PRO A 72 7.37 7.60 5.77
C PRO A 72 6.54 8.81 5.38
N ARG A 73 5.41 8.54 4.73
CA ARG A 73 4.41 9.55 4.50
C ARG A 73 3.98 10.23 5.81
N PRO A 74 4.11 11.55 5.95
CA PRO A 74 3.88 12.22 7.24
C PRO A 74 2.45 12.07 7.76
N ASP A 75 1.47 12.07 6.86
CA ASP A 75 0.05 11.87 7.17
C ASP A 75 -0.21 10.45 7.70
N VAL A 76 0.35 9.43 7.04
CA VAL A 76 0.22 8.03 7.46
C VAL A 76 0.92 7.79 8.79
N LEU A 77 2.15 8.27 8.96
CA LEU A 77 2.87 8.14 10.23
C LEU A 77 2.16 8.86 11.38
N SER A 78 1.58 10.05 11.11
CA SER A 78 0.76 10.77 12.09
C SER A 78 -0.48 9.94 12.46
N TRP A 79 -1.15 9.34 11.48
CA TRP A 79 -2.31 8.48 11.72
C TRP A 79 -1.94 7.25 12.56
N PHE A 80 -0.82 6.58 12.27
CA PHE A 80 -0.35 5.45 13.07
C PHE A 80 -0.05 5.83 14.53
N ARG A 81 0.54 7.01 14.76
CA ARG A 81 0.79 7.53 16.12
C ARG A 81 -0.50 7.74 16.92
N GLU A 82 -1.58 8.13 16.25
CA GLU A 82 -2.86 8.44 16.88
C GLU A 82 -3.78 7.22 17.02
N HIS A 83 -3.79 6.35 16.02
CA HIS A 83 -4.79 5.29 15.87
C HIS A 83 -4.21 3.89 15.65
N GLY A 84 -2.91 3.74 15.40
CA GLY A 84 -2.28 2.46 15.07
C GLY A 84 -2.34 1.41 16.19
N ASP A 85 -2.58 1.83 17.44
CA ASP A 85 -2.74 0.89 18.56
C ASP A 85 -4.16 0.25 18.59
N ARG A 86 -5.09 0.65 17.70
CA ARG A 86 -6.49 0.20 17.68
C ARG A 86 -6.77 -0.97 16.73
N ALA A 87 -5.78 -1.43 15.99
CA ALA A 87 -5.92 -2.48 15.01
C ALA A 87 -4.66 -3.34 14.93
N ARG A 88 -4.77 -4.49 14.25
CA ARG A 88 -3.58 -5.24 13.83
C ARG A 88 -3.21 -4.79 12.43
N HIS A 89 -1.91 -4.77 12.13
CA HIS A 89 -1.43 -4.26 10.86
C HIS A 89 -0.53 -5.26 10.14
N VAL A 90 -0.73 -5.36 8.83
CA VAL A 90 0.04 -6.19 7.92
C VAL A 90 0.52 -5.32 6.77
N ALA A 91 1.80 -5.38 6.44
CA ALA A 91 2.31 -4.85 5.17
C ALA A 91 2.22 -5.96 4.10
N LEU A 92 1.58 -5.66 2.97
CA LEU A 92 1.42 -6.55 1.82
C LEU A 92 1.85 -5.84 0.55
N THR A 93 3.03 -6.18 0.03
CA THR A 93 3.64 -5.47 -1.11
C THR A 93 3.83 -6.37 -2.32
N SER A 94 3.92 -5.74 -3.51
CA SER A 94 4.35 -6.37 -4.75
C SER A 94 5.75 -5.95 -5.20
N THR A 95 6.59 -5.49 -4.26
CA THR A 95 8.02 -5.28 -4.52
C THR A 95 8.67 -6.58 -5.04
N PRO A 96 9.62 -6.51 -5.98
CA PRO A 96 10.37 -7.69 -6.42
C PRO A 96 11.06 -8.42 -5.28
N LEU A 97 11.30 -9.73 -5.43
CA LEU A 97 11.97 -10.50 -4.39
C LEU A 97 13.36 -9.96 -4.05
N ARG A 98 14.12 -9.49 -5.05
CA ARG A 98 15.44 -8.89 -4.83
C ARG A 98 15.40 -7.63 -3.96
N THR A 99 14.30 -6.88 -3.97
CA THR A 99 14.13 -5.64 -3.20
C THR A 99 13.34 -5.83 -1.92
N ALA A 100 12.69 -6.99 -1.74
CA ALA A 100 11.90 -7.33 -0.56
C ALA A 100 12.66 -7.17 0.78
N PRO A 101 13.95 -7.56 0.92
CA PRO A 101 14.68 -7.37 2.18
C PRO A 101 14.84 -5.89 2.58
N VAL A 102 15.08 -5.02 1.59
CA VAL A 102 15.19 -3.57 1.83
C VAL A 102 13.83 -3.00 2.21
N SER A 103 12.76 -3.41 1.51
CA SER A 103 11.39 -2.99 1.82
C SER A 103 10.95 -3.44 3.23
N ALA A 104 11.21 -4.70 3.59
CA ALA A 104 10.91 -5.23 4.92
C ALA A 104 11.68 -4.48 6.02
N THR A 105 12.97 -4.22 5.80
CA THR A 105 13.81 -3.46 6.75
C THR A 105 13.25 -2.06 6.97
N TRP A 106 12.86 -1.38 5.90
CA TRP A 106 12.25 -0.04 5.97
C TRP A 106 10.92 -0.07 6.74
N VAL A 107 10.03 -1.02 6.44
CA VAL A 107 8.75 -1.17 7.17
C VAL A 107 8.99 -1.40 8.65
N MET A 108 9.91 -2.30 9.02
CA MET A 108 10.22 -2.58 10.42
C MET A 108 10.87 -1.38 11.12
N ARG A 109 11.74 -0.64 10.43
CA ARG A 109 12.39 0.56 10.97
C ARG A 109 11.38 1.65 11.33
N HIS A 110 10.42 1.93 10.44
CA HIS A 110 9.52 3.07 10.59
C HIS A 110 8.18 2.73 11.24
N PHE A 111 7.67 1.52 11.02
CA PHE A 111 6.35 1.10 11.47
C PHE A 111 6.39 -0.13 12.38
N GLY A 112 7.56 -0.68 12.73
CA GLY A 112 7.72 -1.92 13.51
C GLY A 112 7.06 -1.91 14.90
N ARG A 113 6.74 -0.72 15.43
CA ARG A 113 5.88 -0.58 16.62
C ARG A 113 4.50 -1.23 16.40
N TRP A 114 3.92 -1.05 15.21
CA TRP A 114 2.55 -1.45 14.83
C TRP A 114 2.51 -2.60 13.81
N ILE A 115 3.33 -2.54 12.77
CA ILE A 115 3.41 -3.57 11.72
C ILE A 115 4.49 -4.58 12.08
N ARG A 116 4.09 -5.80 12.42
CA ARG A 116 5.03 -6.92 12.70
C ARG A 116 4.93 -8.06 11.69
N THR A 117 4.08 -7.88 10.68
CA THR A 117 3.84 -8.85 9.62
C THR A 117 4.12 -8.18 8.29
N PHE A 118 5.02 -8.77 7.52
CA PHE A 118 5.39 -8.32 6.18
C PHE A 118 5.25 -9.49 5.23
N HIS A 119 4.46 -9.32 4.17
CA HIS A 119 4.21 -10.34 3.16
C HIS A 119 4.45 -9.76 1.76
N VAL A 120 4.98 -10.59 0.87
CA VAL A 120 5.39 -10.21 -0.47
C VAL A 120 4.71 -11.11 -1.48
N VAL A 121 3.98 -10.48 -2.41
CA VAL A 121 3.50 -11.11 -3.63
C VAL A 121 4.30 -10.51 -4.78
N PRO A 122 5.45 -11.08 -5.13
CA PRO A 122 6.47 -10.36 -5.87
C PRO A 122 6.04 -10.03 -7.30
N SER A 123 6.33 -8.80 -7.73
CA SER A 123 6.33 -8.48 -9.15
C SER A 123 7.54 -9.15 -9.80
N THR A 124 7.29 -10.13 -10.67
CA THR A 124 8.32 -10.96 -11.29
C THR A 124 9.26 -10.15 -12.15
N ARG A 125 10.52 -10.55 -12.19
CA ARG A 125 11.54 -10.11 -13.15
C ARG A 125 11.94 -11.27 -14.05
N PRO A 126 12.45 -11.00 -15.27
CA PRO A 126 12.86 -12.05 -16.20
C PRO A 126 13.85 -13.06 -15.60
N ASP A 127 14.71 -12.61 -14.70
CA ASP A 127 15.76 -13.43 -14.06
C ASP A 127 15.36 -13.98 -12.68
N ASP A 128 14.09 -13.83 -12.26
CA ASP A 128 13.61 -14.38 -10.99
C ASP A 128 13.37 -15.89 -11.11
N ASP A 129 14.22 -16.71 -10.50
CA ASP A 129 14.08 -18.18 -10.42
C ASP A 129 13.28 -18.65 -9.19
N ALA A 130 12.42 -17.79 -8.65
CA ALA A 130 11.66 -18.09 -7.45
C ALA A 130 10.31 -18.76 -7.79
N PRO A 131 9.82 -19.67 -6.93
CA PRO A 131 8.50 -20.26 -7.12
C PRO A 131 7.41 -19.20 -6.98
N ALA A 132 6.47 -19.18 -7.93
CA ALA A 132 5.26 -18.39 -7.84
C ALA A 132 4.29 -19.05 -6.84
N LEU A 133 4.42 -18.72 -5.56
CA LEU A 133 3.56 -19.26 -4.49
C LEU A 133 2.18 -18.60 -4.50
N ASP A 134 2.15 -17.28 -4.65
CA ASP A 134 0.95 -16.47 -4.73
C ASP A 134 0.99 -15.68 -6.05
N PRO A 135 0.00 -15.84 -6.96
CA PRO A 135 -0.01 -15.14 -8.24
C PRO A 135 -0.35 -13.65 -8.11
N ASP A 136 -1.13 -13.28 -7.10
CA ASP A 136 -1.60 -11.92 -6.87
C ASP A 136 -1.98 -11.69 -5.39
N LYS A 137 -2.23 -10.43 -5.03
CA LYS A 137 -2.64 -10.06 -3.66
C LYS A 137 -3.99 -10.66 -3.29
N GLU A 138 -4.90 -10.92 -4.24
CA GLU A 138 -6.19 -11.57 -3.96
C GLU A 138 -5.98 -12.98 -3.42
N HIS A 139 -5.11 -13.76 -4.06
CA HIS A 139 -4.76 -15.11 -3.61
C HIS A 139 -4.13 -15.08 -2.22
N ALA A 140 -3.14 -14.23 -2.00
CA ALA A 140 -2.48 -14.10 -0.70
C ALA A 140 -3.47 -13.71 0.41
N LEU A 141 -4.37 -12.76 0.16
CA LEU A 141 -5.40 -12.34 1.11
C LEU A 141 -6.33 -13.50 1.50
N ARG A 142 -6.77 -14.31 0.52
CA ARG A 142 -7.61 -15.50 0.79
C ARG A 142 -6.84 -16.60 1.50
N PHE A 143 -5.67 -16.97 0.99
CA PHE A 143 -4.90 -18.12 1.47
C PHE A 143 -4.43 -17.92 2.90
N LEU A 144 -3.94 -16.73 3.22
CA LEU A 144 -3.44 -16.39 4.54
C LEU A 144 -4.55 -15.90 5.49
N ALA A 145 -5.79 -15.79 5.00
CA ALA A 145 -6.93 -15.20 5.71
C ALA A 145 -6.56 -13.85 6.34
N LEU A 146 -5.86 -13.01 5.56
CA LEU A 146 -5.38 -11.71 6.04
C LEU A 146 -6.48 -10.67 5.90
N GLY A 147 -6.71 -9.93 6.98
CA GLY A 147 -7.31 -8.62 6.87
C GLY A 147 -8.83 -8.54 7.05
N SER A 148 -9.26 -7.33 7.35
CA SER A 148 -10.63 -6.84 7.29
C SER A 148 -10.73 -5.71 6.26
N VAL A 149 -9.65 -4.92 6.10
CA VAL A 149 -9.56 -3.77 5.19
C VAL A 149 -8.24 -3.81 4.44
N MET A 150 -8.26 -3.62 3.12
CA MET A 150 -7.09 -3.37 2.28
C MET A 150 -6.96 -1.88 1.97
N ILE A 151 -5.76 -1.33 2.13
CA ILE A 151 -5.37 0.03 1.76
C ILE A 151 -4.31 -0.07 0.66
N ASP A 152 -4.63 0.36 -0.55
CA ASP A 152 -3.77 0.25 -1.73
C ASP A 152 -4.04 1.44 -2.67
N ASP A 153 -3.05 1.85 -3.46
CA ASP A 153 -3.23 2.87 -4.48
C ASP A 153 -3.67 2.28 -5.83
N ARG A 154 -3.49 0.97 -6.06
CA ARG A 154 -3.83 0.32 -7.33
C ARG A 154 -5.28 -0.20 -7.35
N PRO A 155 -6.12 0.25 -8.29
CA PRO A 155 -7.50 -0.21 -8.41
C PRO A 155 -7.64 -1.73 -8.51
N GLU A 156 -6.72 -2.39 -9.24
CA GLU A 156 -6.75 -3.84 -9.46
C GLU A 156 -6.56 -4.63 -8.15
N ASN A 157 -5.68 -4.14 -7.28
CA ASN A 157 -5.44 -4.73 -5.95
C ASN A 157 -6.67 -4.56 -5.05
N LEU A 158 -7.32 -3.39 -5.10
CA LEU A 158 -8.54 -3.10 -4.34
C LEU A 158 -9.71 -3.98 -4.80
N ASP A 159 -9.86 -4.19 -6.10
CA ASP A 159 -10.87 -5.09 -6.64
C ASP A 159 -10.59 -6.54 -6.25
N GLY A 160 -9.31 -6.95 -6.24
CA GLY A 160 -8.88 -8.23 -5.70
C GLY A 160 -9.24 -8.41 -4.23
N ALA A 161 -8.99 -7.39 -3.40
CA ALA A 161 -9.36 -7.41 -1.98
C ALA A 161 -10.87 -7.54 -1.76
N ARG A 162 -11.69 -6.82 -2.55
CA ARG A 162 -13.16 -6.95 -2.50
C ARG A 162 -13.61 -8.37 -2.88
N ARG A 163 -13.01 -8.96 -3.92
CA ARG A 163 -13.28 -10.36 -4.29
C ARG A 163 -12.82 -11.35 -3.23
N ALA A 164 -11.79 -11.00 -2.45
CA ALA A 164 -11.35 -11.77 -1.28
C ALA A 164 -12.24 -11.57 -0.04
N GLY A 165 -13.22 -10.65 -0.10
CA GLY A 165 -14.17 -10.39 0.98
C GLY A 165 -13.77 -9.30 1.97
N LEU A 166 -12.76 -8.49 1.63
CA LEU A 166 -12.32 -7.36 2.45
C LEU A 166 -12.99 -6.06 2.02
N GLU A 167 -13.12 -5.13 2.97
CA GLU A 167 -13.30 -3.72 2.63
C GLU A 167 -12.04 -3.19 1.93
N ALA A 168 -12.19 -2.19 1.06
CA ALA A 168 -11.09 -1.68 0.25
C ALA A 168 -11.10 -0.15 0.21
N ILE A 169 -10.03 0.47 0.72
CA ILE A 169 -9.81 1.91 0.75
C ILE A 169 -8.74 2.26 -0.27
N ARG A 170 -9.12 3.08 -1.26
CA ARG A 170 -8.17 3.64 -2.23
C ARG A 170 -7.29 4.70 -1.55
N PHE A 171 -5.98 4.52 -1.63
CA PHE A 171 -5.06 5.57 -1.24
C PHE A 171 -4.80 6.53 -2.43
N PRO A 172 -5.06 7.84 -2.30
CA PRO A 172 -4.96 8.78 -3.42
C PRO A 172 -3.55 8.92 -4.01
N ARG A 173 -3.45 8.79 -5.34
CA ARG A 173 -2.27 9.06 -6.16
C ARG A 173 -2.66 9.71 -7.50
N PRO A 174 -1.76 10.44 -8.18
CA PRO A 174 -2.09 11.12 -9.43
C PRO A 174 -2.74 10.20 -10.48
N TRP A 175 -2.23 8.98 -10.61
CA TRP A 175 -2.67 7.98 -11.59
C TRP A 175 -3.99 7.27 -11.25
N ASN A 176 -4.53 7.43 -10.05
CA ASN A 176 -5.78 6.76 -9.63
C ASN A 176 -6.93 7.76 -9.39
N GLY A 177 -6.88 8.91 -10.05
CA GLY A 177 -7.86 9.99 -9.91
C GLY A 177 -7.51 11.05 -8.87
N GLY A 178 -6.32 10.96 -8.26
CA GLY A 178 -5.86 11.92 -7.26
C GLY A 178 -6.75 11.99 -6.02
N GLY A 179 -6.69 13.12 -5.34
CA GLY A 179 -7.47 13.39 -4.12
C GLY A 179 -6.58 13.62 -2.90
N ASN A 180 -7.23 13.80 -1.75
CA ASN A 180 -6.56 14.07 -0.48
C ASN A 180 -6.39 12.76 0.33
N PRO A 181 -5.15 12.30 0.59
CA PRO A 181 -4.89 11.12 1.42
C PRO A 181 -5.54 11.14 2.81
N ARG A 182 -5.77 12.32 3.38
CA ARG A 182 -6.49 12.46 4.67
C ARG A 182 -7.92 11.94 4.60
N THR A 183 -8.56 11.96 3.44
CA THR A 183 -9.90 11.38 3.26
C THR A 183 -9.88 9.86 3.42
N ALA A 184 -8.88 9.18 2.84
CA ALA A 184 -8.71 7.73 3.00
C ALA A 184 -8.42 7.36 4.46
N LEU A 185 -7.56 8.14 5.13
CA LEU A 185 -7.24 7.94 6.55
C LEU A 185 -8.44 8.22 7.47
N ALA A 186 -9.28 9.22 7.16
CA ALA A 186 -10.52 9.48 7.90
C ALA A 186 -11.52 8.32 7.75
N GLN A 187 -11.71 7.82 6.53
CA GLN A 187 -12.55 6.64 6.28
C GLN A 187 -12.04 5.43 7.08
N LEU A 188 -10.72 5.23 7.11
CA LEU A 188 -10.11 4.16 7.89
C LEU A 188 -10.33 4.33 9.39
N THR A 189 -10.19 5.56 9.91
CA THR A 189 -10.50 5.88 11.31
C THR A 189 -11.95 5.56 11.64
N ASP A 190 -12.90 5.93 10.79
CA ASP A 190 -14.32 5.64 10.99
C ASP A 190 -14.58 4.14 11.07
N MET A 191 -13.91 3.32 10.24
CA MET A 191 -14.06 1.86 10.27
C MET A 191 -13.53 1.25 11.57
N ILE A 192 -12.39 1.71 12.08
CA ILE A 192 -11.79 1.13 13.31
C ILE A 192 -12.37 1.73 14.60
N CYS A 193 -12.99 2.91 14.53
CA CYS A 193 -13.65 3.55 15.67
C CYS A 193 -15.16 3.25 15.70
N GLY A 194 -15.74 2.83 14.58
CA GLY A 194 -17.15 2.57 14.34
C GLY A 194 -17.74 1.28 14.93
N ALA A 195 -17.10 0.67 15.92
CA ALA A 195 -17.74 -0.25 16.86
C ALA A 195 -18.27 0.46 18.13
N SER A 196 -18.51 1.78 18.05
CA SER A 196 -19.09 2.56 19.14
C SER A 196 -20.05 3.63 18.64
N THR A 197 -21.05 3.22 17.85
CA THR A 197 -22.29 3.98 17.69
C THR A 197 -23.44 3.00 17.62
N THR A 198 -24.22 2.95 18.71
CA THR A 198 -25.49 2.23 18.80
C THR A 198 -26.43 2.68 17.68
N TYR A 199 -26.59 1.85 16.65
CA TYR A 199 -27.78 1.90 15.81
C TYR A 199 -28.93 1.33 16.64
N THR A 200 -29.85 2.20 17.06
CA THR A 200 -31.13 1.78 17.65
C THR A 200 -32.09 1.67 16.48
N PRO A 201 -32.65 0.48 16.18
CA PRO A 201 -33.66 0.39 15.13
C PRO A 201 -34.86 1.24 15.53
N GLU A 202 -35.34 2.07 14.61
CA GLU A 202 -36.59 2.80 14.76
C GLU A 202 -37.70 1.80 15.12
N LYS A 203 -38.45 2.12 16.18
CA LYS A 203 -39.69 1.41 16.48
C LYS A 203 -40.67 1.68 15.34
N ASP A 204 -41.12 0.62 14.69
CA ASP A 204 -42.28 0.68 13.82
C ASP A 204 -43.45 1.36 14.55
N PRO A 205 -44.10 2.37 13.96
CA PRO A 205 -45.37 2.86 14.49
C PRO A 205 -46.46 1.82 14.22
N ALA A 206 -47.22 1.53 15.28
CA ALA A 206 -48.38 0.64 15.31
C ALA A 206 -49.55 1.14 14.45
#